data_AF-A0A9D2KWB7-F1
#
_entry.id   AF-A0A9D2KWB7-F1
#
_cell.length_a   1.000
_cell.length_b   1.000
_cell.length_c   1.000
_cell.angle_alpha   90.00
_cell.angle_beta   90.00
_cell.angle_gamma   90.00
#
_symmetry.space_group_name_H-M   'P 1'
#
loop_
_entity.id
_entity.type
_entity.pdbx_description
1 polymer ?
#
loop_
_entity_poly.entity_id
_entity_poly.type
_entity_poly.pdbx_seq_one_letter_code
_entity_poly.pdbx_strand_id
1 'polypeptide(L)' 'MSENERTEFRQKLREGLKRSRYKLIREKALRNANVIEGDYKGGTIEVPARKLLKDLYNEEIRL' A
#
# COMPACT_ATOMS: atom_id res chain seq x y z
N MET A 1 5.52 17.00 -24.03
CA MET A 1 6.09 16.45 -22.79
C MET A 1 7.47 15.89 -23.06
N SER A 2 8.50 16.51 -22.49
CA SER A 2 9.88 16.06 -22.52
C SER A 2 10.08 14.76 -21.73
N GLU A 3 11.21 14.08 -21.92
CA GLU A 3 11.53 12.87 -21.15
C GLU A 3 11.73 13.17 -19.65
N ASN A 4 12.23 14.37 -19.33
CA ASN A 4 12.37 14.84 -17.95
C ASN A 4 11.00 14.99 -17.29
N GLU A 5 10.04 15.65 -17.97
CA GLU A 5 8.67 15.79 -17.46
C GLU A 5 7.97 14.43 -17.30
N ARG A 6 8.18 13.48 -18.22
CA ARG A 6 7.65 12.10 -18.12
C ARG A 6 8.23 11.36 -16.91
N THR A 7 9.50 11.58 -16.61
CA THR A 7 10.19 10.93 -15.50
C THR A 7 9.71 11.48 -14.17
N GLU A 8 9.63 12.80 -14.03
CA GLU A 8 9.07 13.45 -12.84
C GLU A 8 7.61 13.06 -12.60
N PHE A 9 6.81 13.02 -13.66
CA PHE A 9 5.41 12.60 -13.57
C PHE A 9 5.27 11.17 -13.04
N ARG A 10 6.03 10.22 -13.59
CA ARG A 10 6.05 8.82 -13.10
C ARG A 10 6.50 8.74 -11.65
N GLN A 11 7.48 9.55 -11.25
CA GLN A 11 7.94 9.58 -9.86
C GLN A 11 6.84 10.08 -8.91
N LYS A 12 6.16 11.18 -9.25
CA LYS A 12 5.03 11.71 -8.46
C LYS A 12 3.88 10.71 -8.35
N LEU A 13 3.55 10.02 -9.44
CA LEU A 13 2.54 8.95 -9.40
C LEU A 13 2.93 7.81 -8.46
N ARG A 14 4.16 7.31 -8.55
CA ARG A 14 4.66 6.24 -7.68
C ARG A 14 4.65 6.66 -6.21
N GLU A 15 5.06 7.89 -5.92
CA GLU A 15 5.05 8.42 -4.57
C GLU A 15 3.63 8.58 -4.02
N GLY A 16 2.71 9.10 -4.83
CA GLY A 16 1.29 9.21 -4.47
C GLY A 16 0.66 7.85 -4.15
N LEU A 17 0.91 6.85 -5.01
CA LEU A 17 0.45 5.48 -4.80
C LEU A 17 1.05 4.86 -3.52
N LYS A 18 2.35 5.08 -3.25
CA LYS A 18 3.00 4.58 -2.04
C LYS A 18 2.36 5.17 -0.78
N ARG A 19 2.12 6.49 -0.78
CA ARG A 19 1.50 7.22 0.34
C ARG A 19 0.05 6.80 0.58
N SER A 20 -0.74 6.66 -0.50
CA SER A 20 -2.14 6.24 -0.39
C SER A 20 -2.26 4.80 0.13
N ARG A 21 -1.42 3.88 -0.37
CA ARG A 21 -1.37 2.49 0.09
C ARG A 21 -1.04 2.40 1.58
N TYR A 22 -0.02 3.13 2.03
CA TYR A 22 0.36 3.18 3.44
C TYR A 22 -0.82 3.64 4.32
N LYS A 23 -1.46 4.76 3.95
CA LYS A 23 -2.61 5.31 4.69
C LYS A 23 -3.75 4.30 4.80
N LEU A 24 -4.10 3.64 3.69
CA LEU A 24 -5.15 2.61 3.68
C LEU A 24 -4.83 1.46 4.63
N ILE A 25 -3.63 0.89 4.52
CA ILE A 25 -3.20 -0.26 5.33
C ILE A 25 -3.21 0.12 6.81
N ARG A 26 -2.66 1.28 7.16
CA ARG A 26 -2.61 1.75 8.55
C ARG A 26 -3.99 1.94 9.16
N GLU A 27 -4.92 2.59 8.45
CA GLU A 27 -6.31 2.77 8.91
C GLU A 27 -7.03 1.43 9.13
N LYS A 28 -6.82 0.45 8.25
CA LYS A 28 -7.37 -0.90 8.42
C LYS A 28 -6.72 -1.64 9.59
N ALA A 29 -5.40 -1.49 9.78
CA ALA A 29 -4.66 -2.12 10.86
C ALA A 29 -5.09 -1.62 12.26
N LEU A 30 -5.38 -0.31 12.39
CA LEU A 30 -5.94 0.29 13.61
C LEU A 30 -7.27 -0.37 14.00
N ARG A 31 -8.08 -0.76 13.01
CA ARG A 31 -9.37 -1.42 13.20
C ARG A 31 -9.28 -2.94 13.25
N ASN A 32 -8.07 -3.50 13.27
CA ASN A 32 -7.81 -4.95 13.17
C ASN A 32 -8.49 -5.62 11.96
N ALA A 33 -8.60 -4.91 10.84
CA ALA A 33 -9.29 -5.36 9.64
C ALA A 33 -8.32 -5.92 8.58
N ASN A 34 -8.88 -6.56 7.55
CA ASN A 34 -8.16 -7.06 6.38
C ASN A 34 -8.11 -6.02 5.25
N VAL A 35 -7.13 -6.20 4.35
CA VAL A 35 -7.02 -5.56 3.04
C VAL A 35 -7.17 -6.63 1.97
N ILE A 36 -7.84 -6.30 0.87
CA ILE A 36 -7.93 -7.17 -0.31
C ILE A 36 -6.73 -6.88 -1.20
N GLU A 37 -5.92 -7.90 -1.48
CA GLU A 37 -4.81 -7.86 -2.42
C GLU A 37 -5.12 -8.79 -3.61
N GLY A 38 -4.60 -8.45 -4.79
CA GLY A 38 -4.67 -9.35 -5.94
C GLY A 38 -3.74 -10.55 -5.74
N ASP A 39 -4.18 -11.74 -6.16
CA ASP A 39 -3.28 -12.88 -6.26
C ASP A 39 -2.59 -12.94 -7.63
N TYR A 40 -1.53 -13.73 -7.74
CA TYR A 40 -0.78 -13.90 -9.00
C TYR A 40 -1.53 -14.72 -10.06
N LYS A 41 -2.75 -15.19 -9.76
CA LYS A 41 -3.62 -15.96 -10.64
C LYS A 41 -4.79 -15.12 -11.18
N GLY A 42 -4.83 -13.82 -10.90
CA GLY A 42 -5.90 -12.91 -11.31
C GLY A 42 -7.13 -12.92 -10.39
N GLY A 43 -7.06 -13.61 -9.25
CA GLY A 43 -8.03 -13.57 -8.17
C GLY A 43 -7.66 -12.56 -7.10
N THR A 44 -8.31 -12.68 -5.93
CA THR A 44 -8.07 -11.83 -4.78
C THR A 44 -7.91 -12.64 -3.50
N ILE A 45 -7.15 -12.11 -2.56
CA ILE A 45 -6.95 -12.67 -1.23
C ILE A 45 -7.17 -11.59 -0.17
N GLU A 46 -7.69 -11.99 0.98
CA GLU A 46 -7.72 -11.14 2.16
C GLU A 46 -6.45 -11.32 2.97
N VAL A 47 -5.79 -10.21 3.29
CA VAL A 47 -4.58 -10.20 4.10
C VAL A 47 -4.80 -9.30 5.32
N PRO A 48 -4.45 -9.75 6.55
CA PRO A 48 -4.51 -8.90 7.72
C PRO A 48 -3.70 -7.62 7.53
N ALA A 49 -4.32 -6.46 7.72
CA ALA A 49 -3.67 -5.17 7.48
C ALA A 49 -2.45 -4.96 8.38
N ARG A 50 -2.47 -5.49 9.61
CA ARG A 50 -1.32 -5.46 10.53
C ARG A 50 -0.11 -6.22 10.01
N LYS A 51 -0.35 -7.36 9.37
CA LYS A 51 0.71 -8.15 8.74
C LYS A 51 1.35 -7.34 7.62
N LEU A 52 0.54 -6.77 6.72
CA LEU A 52 1.04 -5.90 5.64
C LEU A 52 1.77 -4.66 6.16
N LEU A 53 1.27 -4.03 7.23
CA LEU A 53 1.91 -2.85 7.82
C LEU A 53 3.31 -3.17 8.34
N LYS A 54 3.46 -4.30 9.03
CA LYS A 54 4.76 -4.80 9.49
C LYS A 54 5.66 -5.17 8.33
N ASP A 55 5.18 -5.99 7.39
CA ASP A 55 6.01 -6.54 6.31
C ASP A 55 6.49 -5.45 5.33
N LEU A 56 5.66 -4.45 5.04
CA LEU A 56 5.96 -3.42 4.03
C LEU A 56 6.57 -2.13 4.61
N TYR A 57 6.27 -1.81 5.88
CA TYR A 57 6.65 -0.53 6.49
C TYR A 57 7.35 -0.68 7.84
N ASN A 58 7.53 -1.92 8.34
CA ASN A 58 8.14 -2.21 9.63
C ASN A 58 7.46 -1.45 10.80
N GLU A 59 6.15 -1.23 10.70
CA GLU A 59 5.34 -0.57 11.72
C GLU A 59 4.40 -1.59 12.38
N GLU A 60 4.38 -1.60 13.71
CA GLU A 60 3.49 -2.45 14.52
C GLU A 60 2.52 -1.58 15.33
N ILE A 61 1.25 -1.96 15.33
CA ILE A 61 0.21 -1.33 16.16
C ILE A 61 -0.08 -2.27 17.34
N ARG A 62 0.19 -1.79 18.56
CA ARG A 62 -0.22 -2.43 19.82
C ARG A 62 -1.53 -1.78 20.25
N LEU A 63 -2.59 -2.59 20.41
CA LEU A 63 -3.87 -2.17 20.99
C LEU A 63 -3.92 -2.56 22.47
#